data_AF-A0A1B6HKB0-F1
#
_entry.id   AF-A0A1B6HKB0-F1
#
_cell.length_a   1.000
_cell.length_b   1.000
_cell.length_c   1.000
_cell.angle_alpha   90.00
_cell.angle_beta   90.00
_cell.angle_gamma   90.00
#
_symmetry.space_group_name_H-M   'P 1'
#
loop_
_entity.id
_entity.type
_entity.pdbx_description
1 polymer ?
#
loop_
_entity_poly.entity_id
_entity_poly.type
_entity_poly.pdbx_seq_one_letter_code
_entity_poly.pdbx_strand_id
1 'polypeptide(L)'
;DWKLMKPEIFATIMDFFASGLPILTDAQPSSDTQINEDDDETVQMIKELLDTRIRPTVQEDGGDIVFMGFEDGIVKLKMQGSCTSCPSSVVTLKNGVQNMLQFYVPEVIAVEQVEDKAQKLEKSAFEKMEEKLKSADNK
;
A
#
# COMPACT_ATOMS: atom_id res chain seq x y z
N ASP A 1 -3.04 -13.30 29.03
CA ASP A 1 -3.20 -14.72 29.37
C ASP A 1 -4.12 -15.36 28.33
N TRP A 2 -3.61 -16.34 27.57
CA TRP A 2 -4.35 -17.03 26.50
C TRP A 2 -5.55 -17.83 27.02
N LYS A 3 -5.49 -18.33 28.26
CA LYS A 3 -6.56 -19.16 28.83
C LYS A 3 -7.88 -18.42 28.99
N LEU A 4 -7.82 -17.10 29.16
CA LEU A 4 -8.99 -16.24 29.31
C LEU A 4 -9.55 -15.77 27.96
N MET A 5 -8.69 -15.54 26.96
CA MET A 5 -9.12 -15.07 25.64
C MET A 5 -9.66 -16.19 24.75
N LYS A 6 -9.15 -17.42 24.93
CA LYS A 6 -9.51 -18.58 24.09
C LYS A 6 -11.03 -18.85 24.03
N PRO A 7 -11.78 -18.87 25.14
CA PRO A 7 -13.23 -19.15 25.10
C PRO A 7 -14.01 -18.07 24.35
N GLU A 8 -13.67 -16.79 24.54
CA GLU A 8 -14.39 -15.68 23.89
C GLU A 8 -14.12 -15.60 22.38
N ILE A 9 -12.86 -15.78 21.97
CA ILE A 9 -12.49 -15.84 20.55
C ILE A 9 -13.21 -17.02 19.89
N PHE A 10 -13.22 -18.19 20.53
CA PHE A 10 -13.88 -19.38 19.99
C PHE A 10 -15.40 -19.19 19.89
N ALA A 11 -16.04 -18.62 20.91
CA ALA A 11 -17.47 -18.33 20.89
C ALA A 11 -17.83 -17.36 19.77
N THR A 12 -17.03 -16.29 19.58
CA THR A 12 -17.23 -15.30 18.51
C THR A 12 -17.13 -15.94 17.12
N ILE A 13 -16.14 -16.80 16.90
CA ILE A 13 -15.96 -17.53 15.64
C ILE A 13 -17.16 -18.48 15.40
N MET A 14 -17.59 -19.21 16.42
CA MET A 14 -18.73 -20.13 16.32
C MET A 14 -20.05 -19.41 16.07
N ASP A 15 -20.27 -18.27 16.71
CA ASP A 15 -21.46 -17.44 16.51
C ASP A 15 -21.52 -16.90 15.07
N PHE A 16 -20.37 -16.48 14.51
CA PHE A 16 -20.28 -16.11 13.10
C PHE A 16 -20.66 -17.27 12.16
N PHE A 17 -20.11 -18.47 12.37
CA PHE A 17 -20.48 -19.63 11.55
C PHE A 17 -21.96 -20.02 11.70
N ALA A 18 -22.54 -19.87 12.90
CA ALA A 18 -23.95 -20.14 13.15
C ALA A 18 -24.89 -19.07 12.56
N SER A 19 -24.41 -17.83 12.41
CA SER A 19 -25.19 -16.70 11.87
C SER A 19 -25.57 -16.86 10.40
N GLY A 20 -24.85 -17.72 9.65
CA GLY A 20 -25.04 -17.88 8.21
C GLY A 20 -24.66 -16.65 7.39
N LEU A 21 -23.96 -15.68 8.00
CA LEU A 21 -23.40 -14.53 7.28
C LEU A 21 -22.40 -15.01 6.23
N PRO A 22 -22.28 -14.31 5.08
CA PRO A 22 -21.31 -14.65 4.06
C PRO A 22 -19.89 -14.73 4.64
N ILE A 23 -19.22 -15.88 4.45
CA ILE A 23 -17.83 -16.10 4.90
C ILE A 23 -16.87 -15.22 4.08
N LEU A 24 -17.23 -14.97 2.82
CA LEU A 24 -16.59 -14.02 1.93
C LEU A 24 -17.66 -12.99 1.56
N THR A 25 -17.54 -11.78 2.06
CA THR A 25 -18.11 -10.62 1.37
C THR A 25 -17.32 -10.45 0.09
N ASP A 26 -17.99 -10.22 -1.04
CA ASP A 26 -17.32 -9.89 -2.30
C ASP A 26 -16.20 -8.89 -2.02
N ALA A 27 -14.99 -9.20 -2.48
CA ALA A 27 -13.80 -8.39 -2.24
C ALA A 27 -14.13 -6.95 -2.66
N GLN A 28 -14.45 -6.11 -1.69
CA GLN A 28 -14.69 -4.72 -1.97
C GLN A 28 -13.33 -4.14 -2.37
N PRO A 29 -13.26 -3.40 -3.49
CA PRO A 29 -12.03 -2.72 -3.84
C PRO A 29 -11.61 -1.87 -2.65
N SER A 30 -10.29 -1.78 -2.44
CA SER A 30 -9.79 -0.94 -1.38
C SER A 30 -10.23 0.51 -1.61
N SER A 31 -10.29 1.32 -0.55
CA SER A 31 -10.77 2.71 -0.67
C SER A 31 -9.98 3.54 -1.69
N ASP A 32 -8.69 3.22 -1.93
CA ASP A 32 -7.84 3.94 -2.88
C ASP A 32 -8.01 3.50 -4.34
N THR A 33 -8.59 2.33 -4.57
CA THR A 33 -8.85 1.75 -5.91
C THR A 33 -10.33 1.61 -6.22
N GLN A 34 -11.21 2.12 -5.37
CA GLN A 34 -12.61 2.27 -5.72
C GLN A 34 -12.73 3.07 -7.02
N ILE A 35 -13.42 2.48 -8.00
CA ILE A 35 -13.67 3.10 -9.30
C ILE A 35 -14.79 4.14 -9.12
N ASN A 36 -14.51 5.37 -9.51
CA ASN A 36 -15.44 6.49 -9.46
C ASN A 36 -15.88 6.88 -10.88
N GLU A 37 -17.02 7.57 -11.00
CA GLU A 37 -17.58 7.98 -12.30
C GLU A 37 -16.69 8.99 -13.06
N ASP A 38 -15.85 9.73 -12.34
CA ASP A 38 -14.92 10.73 -12.86
C ASP A 38 -13.52 10.18 -13.18
N ASP A 39 -13.26 8.89 -12.94
CA ASP A 39 -12.00 8.27 -13.32
C ASP A 39 -11.93 8.04 -14.84
N ASP A 40 -10.84 8.47 -15.47
CA ASP A 40 -10.53 8.11 -16.86
C ASP A 40 -10.38 6.59 -17.01
N GLU A 41 -10.67 6.04 -18.21
CA GLU A 41 -10.60 4.59 -18.49
C GLU A 41 -9.25 3.99 -18.09
N THR A 42 -8.15 4.71 -18.33
CA THR A 42 -6.80 4.30 -17.93
C THR A 42 -6.66 4.18 -16.41
N VAL A 43 -7.23 5.13 -15.65
CA VAL A 43 -7.21 5.11 -14.18
C VAL A 43 -8.02 3.93 -13.65
N GLN A 44 -9.19 3.67 -14.23
CA GLN A 44 -10.02 2.51 -13.86
C GLN A 44 -9.26 1.21 -14.07
N MET A 45 -8.58 1.06 -15.22
CA MET A 45 -7.79 -0.14 -15.53
C MET A 45 -6.58 -0.30 -14.60
N ILE A 46 -5.90 0.80 -14.22
CA ILE A 46 -4.83 0.78 -13.22
C ILE A 46 -5.38 0.31 -11.86
N LYS A 47 -6.49 0.91 -11.40
CA LYS A 47 -7.11 0.56 -10.11
C LYS A 47 -7.54 -0.91 -10.06
N GLU A 48 -8.15 -1.41 -11.13
CA GLU A 48 -8.55 -2.81 -11.24
C GLU A 48 -7.33 -3.75 -11.21
N LEU A 49 -6.27 -3.45 -11.95
CA LEU A 49 -5.07 -4.28 -11.98
C LEU A 49 -4.36 -4.31 -10.62
N LEU A 50 -4.34 -3.16 -9.93
CA LEU A 50 -3.80 -3.05 -8.58
C LEU A 50 -4.54 -3.99 -7.62
N ASP A 51 -5.87 -3.99 -7.63
CA ASP A 51 -6.65 -4.83 -6.70
C ASP A 51 -6.70 -6.30 -7.06
N THR A 52 -6.82 -6.61 -8.35
CA THR A 52 -7.05 -7.99 -8.79
C THR A 52 -5.77 -8.82 -8.88
N ARG A 53 -4.59 -8.18 -9.01
CA ARG A 53 -3.33 -8.89 -9.25
C ARG A 53 -2.18 -8.40 -8.41
N ILE A 54 -1.90 -7.10 -8.41
CA ILE A 54 -0.65 -6.58 -7.85
C ILE A 54 -0.69 -6.59 -6.32
N ARG A 55 -1.72 -5.99 -5.72
CA ARG A 55 -1.89 -5.89 -4.27
C ARG A 55 -1.94 -7.27 -3.59
N PRO A 56 -2.66 -8.29 -4.10
CA PRO A 56 -2.61 -9.64 -3.54
C PRO A 56 -1.18 -10.20 -3.46
N THR A 57 -0.40 -10.11 -4.54
CA THR A 57 0.99 -10.58 -4.55
C THR A 57 1.88 -9.80 -3.58
N VAL A 58 1.68 -8.49 -3.45
CA VAL A 58 2.45 -7.69 -2.48
C VAL A 58 2.08 -8.02 -1.03
N GLN A 59 0.81 -8.32 -0.77
CA GLN A 59 0.32 -8.71 0.55
C GLN A 59 0.80 -10.11 0.96
N GLU A 60 1.00 -11.02 0.02
CA GLU A 60 1.66 -12.31 0.27
C GLU A 60 3.09 -12.14 0.82
N ASP A 61 3.81 -11.11 0.35
CA ASP A 61 5.15 -10.73 0.84
C ASP A 61 5.11 -9.86 2.12
N GLY A 62 3.93 -9.64 2.70
CA GLY A 62 3.73 -8.84 3.92
C GLY A 62 3.92 -7.33 3.70
N GLY A 63 3.68 -6.85 2.48
CA GLY A 63 3.61 -5.44 2.12
C GLY A 63 2.18 -4.99 1.81
N ASP A 64 2.03 -3.73 1.44
CA ASP A 64 0.83 -3.23 0.79
C ASP A 64 1.18 -2.08 -0.16
N ILE A 65 0.29 -1.78 -1.10
CA ILE A 65 0.41 -0.64 -2.00
C ILE A 65 -0.89 0.16 -2.02
N VAL A 66 -0.75 1.48 -2.01
CA VAL A 66 -1.87 2.42 -2.05
C VAL A 66 -1.73 3.27 -3.30
N PHE A 67 -2.78 3.31 -4.11
CA PHE A 67 -2.87 4.19 -5.26
C PHE A 67 -3.01 5.64 -4.83
N MET A 68 -2.14 6.52 -5.35
CA MET A 68 -2.10 7.94 -4.97
C MET A 68 -2.44 8.86 -6.14
N GLY A 69 -2.52 8.34 -7.36
CA GLY A 69 -2.89 9.09 -8.55
C GLY A 69 -2.12 8.65 -9.80
N PHE A 70 -2.55 9.17 -10.94
CA PHE A 70 -1.94 8.94 -12.25
C PHE A 70 -1.94 10.25 -13.04
N GLU A 71 -0.76 10.71 -13.44
CA GLU A 71 -0.57 11.97 -14.16
C GLU A 71 0.59 11.82 -15.15
N ASP A 72 0.44 12.31 -16.39
CA ASP A 72 1.49 12.31 -17.42
C ASP A 72 2.17 10.94 -17.66
N GLY A 73 1.39 9.85 -17.57
CA GLY A 73 1.92 8.49 -17.72
C GLY A 73 2.64 7.96 -16.48
N ILE A 74 2.64 8.68 -15.36
CA ILE A 74 3.31 8.30 -14.13
C ILE A 74 2.27 7.86 -13.08
N VAL A 75 2.35 6.60 -12.67
CA VAL A 75 1.53 6.06 -11.58
C VAL A 75 2.22 6.34 -10.25
N LYS A 76 1.56 7.09 -9.37
CA LYS A 76 2.05 7.41 -8.03
C LYS A 76 1.50 6.38 -7.05
N LEU A 77 2.39 5.65 -6.39
CA LEU A 77 2.04 4.63 -5.41
C LEU A 77 2.71 4.93 -4.07
N LYS A 78 2.01 4.68 -2.98
CA LYS A 78 2.60 4.62 -1.65
C LYS A 78 2.78 3.16 -1.27
N MET A 79 4.03 2.75 -1.06
CA MET A 79 4.36 1.41 -0.60
C MET A 79 4.35 1.35 0.92
N GLN A 80 3.87 0.25 1.48
CA GLN A 80 3.78 0.02 2.93
C GLN A 80 4.26 -1.39 3.30
N GLY A 81 4.47 -1.60 4.61
CA GLY A 81 4.87 -2.88 5.17
C GLY A 81 6.32 -3.27 4.87
N SER A 82 6.56 -4.57 4.79
CA SER A 82 7.90 -5.17 4.70
C SER A 82 8.72 -4.68 3.51
N CYS A 83 8.04 -4.24 2.44
CA CYS A 83 8.68 -3.74 1.24
C CYS A 83 9.38 -2.39 1.41
N THR A 84 9.14 -1.66 2.52
CA THR A 84 9.71 -0.32 2.76
C THR A 84 10.96 -0.31 3.65
N SER A 85 11.27 -1.43 4.31
CA SER A 85 12.37 -1.50 5.30
C SER A 85 13.76 -1.70 4.68
N CYS A 86 13.83 -2.17 3.44
CA CYS A 86 15.07 -2.43 2.72
C CYS A 86 15.10 -1.70 1.37
N PRO A 87 16.09 -0.82 1.10
CA PRO A 87 16.16 -0.07 -0.15
C PRO A 87 16.17 -0.95 -1.42
N SER A 88 16.78 -2.13 -1.36
CA SER A 88 16.81 -3.05 -2.51
C SER A 88 15.44 -3.70 -2.78
N SER A 89 14.67 -3.97 -1.74
CA SER A 89 13.31 -4.51 -1.86
C SER A 89 12.37 -3.47 -2.45
N VAL A 90 12.50 -2.19 -2.06
CA VAL A 90 11.73 -1.08 -2.64
C VAL A 90 11.95 -1.00 -4.15
N VAL A 91 13.21 -1.02 -4.59
CA VAL A 91 13.56 -0.94 -6.02
C VAL A 91 13.03 -2.15 -6.79
N THR A 92 13.20 -3.35 -6.24
CA THR A 92 12.71 -4.59 -6.87
C THR A 92 11.20 -4.57 -7.02
N LEU A 93 10.48 -4.20 -5.96
CA LEU A 93 9.01 -4.11 -5.98
C LEU A 93 8.55 -3.06 -7.00
N LYS A 94 9.13 -1.85 -6.96
CA LYS A 94 8.82 -0.79 -7.92
C LYS A 94 8.95 -1.28 -9.35
N ASN A 95 10.07 -1.94 -9.68
CA ASN A 95 10.30 -2.43 -11.03
C ASN A 95 9.31 -3.54 -11.42
N GLY A 96 8.98 -4.44 -10.50
CA GLY A 96 7.97 -5.49 -10.74
C GLY A 96 6.58 -4.91 -11.04
N VAL A 97 6.13 -3.98 -10.20
CA VAL A 97 4.85 -3.28 -10.35
C VAL A 97 4.83 -2.47 -11.64
N GLN A 98 5.90 -1.74 -11.95
CA GLN A 98 6.01 -0.95 -13.18
C GLN A 98 5.92 -1.84 -14.42
N ASN A 99 6.65 -2.97 -14.46
CA ASN A 99 6.63 -3.87 -15.61
C ASN A 99 5.24 -4.48 -15.82
N MET A 100 4.53 -4.84 -14.74
CA MET A 100 3.16 -5.33 -14.84
C MET A 100 2.21 -4.27 -15.37
N LEU A 101 2.27 -3.05 -14.83
CA LEU A 101 1.42 -1.94 -15.27
C LEU A 101 1.68 -1.60 -16.73
N GLN A 102 2.94 -1.47 -17.16
CA GLN A 102 3.31 -1.21 -18.56
C GLN A 102 2.84 -2.29 -19.53
N PHE A 103 2.79 -3.55 -19.08
CA PHE A 103 2.35 -4.66 -19.91
C PHE A 103 0.85 -4.63 -20.19
N TYR A 104 0.05 -4.30 -19.17
CA TYR A 104 -1.42 -4.28 -19.27
C TYR A 104 -1.99 -2.90 -19.64
N VAL A 105 -1.27 -1.82 -19.33
CA VAL A 105 -1.66 -0.42 -19.52
C VAL A 105 -0.52 0.32 -20.24
N PRO A 106 -0.50 0.32 -21.58
CA PRO A 106 0.58 0.92 -22.38
C PRO A 106 0.79 2.43 -22.16
N GLU A 107 -0.21 3.12 -21.62
CA GLU A 107 -0.17 4.54 -21.25
C GLU A 107 0.73 4.80 -20.04
N VAL A 108 1.02 3.78 -19.22
CA VAL A 108 1.94 3.88 -18.10
C VAL A 108 3.37 3.91 -18.61
N ILE A 109 4.09 4.97 -18.29
CA ILE A 109 5.50 5.19 -18.63
C ILE A 109 6.40 4.85 -17.43
N ALA A 110 5.98 5.18 -16.21
CA ALA A 110 6.77 4.94 -15.01
C ALA A 110 5.90 4.79 -13.76
N VAL A 111 6.49 4.22 -12.70
CA VAL A 111 5.92 4.21 -11.35
C VAL A 111 6.80 5.03 -10.42
N GLU A 112 6.19 5.90 -9.63
CA GLU A 112 6.87 6.68 -8.60
C GLU A 112 6.35 6.32 -7.22
N GLN A 113 7.29 6.11 -6.29
CA GLN A 113 6.96 5.97 -4.89
C GLN A 113 6.78 7.35 -4.28
N VAL A 114 5.63 7.60 -3.66
CA VAL A 114 5.40 8.83 -2.91
C VAL A 114 5.50 8.57 -1.41
N GLU A 115 6.26 9.42 -0.73
CA GLU A 115 6.30 9.49 0.73
C GLU A 115 5.11 10.33 1.23
N ASP A 116 4.50 9.90 2.32
CA ASP A 116 3.33 10.56 2.89
C ASP A 116 3.68 11.91 3.52
N LYS A 117 2.71 12.83 3.65
CA LYS A 117 2.96 14.16 4.26
C LYS A 117 3.53 14.04 5.69
N ALA A 118 3.02 13.09 6.46
CA ALA A 118 3.53 12.80 7.81
C ALA A 118 5.00 12.34 7.78
N GLN A 119 5.36 11.46 6.85
CA GLN A 119 6.72 10.96 6.68
C GLN A 119 7.69 12.07 6.26
N LYS A 120 7.25 12.98 5.37
CA LYS A 120 8.04 14.17 5.00
C LYS A 120 8.26 15.12 6.17
N LEU A 121 7.25 15.31 7.02
CA LEU A 121 7.35 16.12 8.24
C LEU A 121 8.32 15.50 9.25
N GLU A 122 8.25 14.19 9.48
CA GLU A 122 9.17 13.45 10.34
C GLU A 122 10.62 13.54 9.84
N LYS A 123 10.84 13.31 8.55
CA LYS A 123 12.15 13.39 7.90
C LYS A 123 12.74 14.80 8.01
N SER A 124 11.95 15.83 7.72
CA SER A 124 12.37 17.23 7.89
C SER A 124 12.67 17.59 9.34
N ALA A 125 11.91 17.04 10.30
CA ALA A 125 12.17 17.25 11.73
C ALA A 125 13.48 16.58 12.18
N PHE A 126 13.75 15.37 11.69
CA PHE A 126 14.97 14.62 11.97
C PHE A 126 16.22 15.31 11.40
N GLU A 127 16.18 15.74 10.13
CA GLU A 127 17.28 16.48 9.49
C GLU A 127 17.64 17.76 10.26
N LYS A 128 16.62 18.54 10.67
CA LYS A 128 16.81 19.74 11.50
C LYS A 128 17.42 19.43 12.87
N MET A 129 17.13 18.25 13.43
CA MET A 129 17.69 17.81 14.70
C MET A 129 19.16 17.40 14.54
N GLU A 130 19.50 16.63 13.51
CA GLU A 130 20.88 16.25 13.21
C GLU A 130 21.77 17.46 12.95
N GLU A 131 21.27 18.46 12.21
CA GLU A 131 22.00 19.69 11.91
C GLU A 131 22.29 20.49 13.19
N LYS A 132 21.32 20.55 14.12
CA LYS A 132 21.51 21.14 15.45
C LYS A 132 22.55 20.40 16.29
N LEU A 133 22.53 19.06 16.30
CA LEU A 133 23.50 18.25 17.03
C LEU A 133 24.92 18.45 16.48
N LYS A 134 25.11 18.42 15.15
CA LYS A 134 26.40 18.69 14.49
C LYS A 134 26.94 20.09 14.80
N SER A 135 26.06 21.08 14.92
CA SER A 135 26.46 22.45 15.28
C SER A 135 26.84 22.61 16.76
N ALA A 136 26.36 21.73 17.64
CA ALA A 136 26.65 21.73 19.06
C ALA A 136 27.96 20.99 19.40
N ASP A 137 28.32 19.94 18.65
CA ASP A 137 29.58 19.21 18.82
C ASP A 137 30.80 19.96 18.26
N ASN A 138 30.60 20.94 17.38
CA ASN A 138 31.66 21.75 16.76
C ASN A 138 31.99 23.05 17.55
N LYS A 139 31.51 23.17 18.79
CA LYS A 139 31.65 24.37 19.64
C LYS A 139 32.13 24.00 21.03
#